data_AF-K9PKK7-F1
#
_entry.id   AF-K9PKK7-F1
#
_cell.length_a   1.000
_cell.length_b   1.000
_cell.length_c   1.000
_cell.angle_alpha   90.00
_cell.angle_beta   90.00
_cell.angle_gamma   90.00
#
_symmetry.space_group_name_H-M   'P 1'
#
loop_
_entity.id
_entity.type
_entity.pdbx_description
1 polymer ?
#
loop_
_entity_poly.entity_id
_entity_poly.type
_entity_poly.pdbx_seq_one_letter_code
_entity_poly.pdbx_strand_id
1 'polypeptide(L)'
;MQKTPDYKKAPKTLLIVPIGLTLLISLTSCGLSPQKIQENAEKEAQKFAQPLGFTLTSCTGYDSDQNNYVSCTFKDKNGQLAEGECAYDPSVNAGCKLKNSYNYQPLPAATPQ
;
A
#
# COMPACT_ATOMS: atom_id res chain seq x y z
N MET A 1 -4.28 25.91 -76.32
CA MET A 1 -5.25 26.55 -75.39
C MET A 1 -5.44 25.61 -74.21
N GLN A 2 -4.76 25.87 -73.10
CA GLN A 2 -4.70 24.96 -71.95
C GLN A 2 -5.32 25.69 -70.76
N LYS A 3 -6.47 25.19 -70.30
CA LYS A 3 -7.23 25.71 -69.15
C LYS A 3 -6.49 25.37 -67.87
N THR A 4 -6.15 26.37 -67.07
CA THR A 4 -5.89 26.24 -65.63
C THR A 4 -7.19 25.95 -64.90
N PRO A 5 -7.12 25.22 -63.78
CA PRO A 5 -7.87 25.65 -62.61
C PRO A 5 -6.96 26.00 -61.44
N ASP A 6 -7.11 27.25 -61.02
CA ASP A 6 -6.81 27.82 -59.72
C ASP A 6 -7.43 26.97 -58.60
N TYR A 7 -6.61 26.49 -57.66
CA TYR A 7 -7.12 26.05 -56.35
C TYR A 7 -6.32 26.68 -55.23
N LYS A 8 -6.97 27.68 -54.65
CA LYS A 8 -6.70 28.40 -53.42
C LYS A 8 -6.35 27.50 -52.22
N LYS A 9 -5.63 28.17 -51.31
CA LYS A 9 -5.50 27.94 -49.86
C LYS A 9 -4.60 26.79 -49.44
N ALA A 10 -3.41 27.17 -49.00
CA ALA A 10 -2.66 26.43 -47.99
C ALA A 10 -3.46 26.38 -46.67
N PRO A 11 -3.71 25.20 -46.10
CA PRO A 11 -3.68 25.02 -44.67
C PRO A 11 -2.23 24.75 -44.26
N LYS A 12 -1.73 25.50 -43.28
CA LYS A 12 -0.57 25.09 -42.48
C LYS A 12 -0.92 23.77 -41.81
N THR A 13 -0.62 22.65 -42.47
CA THR A 13 -0.58 21.35 -41.79
C THR A 13 0.72 21.35 -40.99
N LEU A 14 0.69 22.01 -39.84
CA LEU A 14 1.65 21.81 -38.78
C LEU A 14 1.58 20.32 -38.46
N LEU A 15 2.61 19.57 -38.89
CA LEU A 15 2.86 18.20 -38.50
C LEU A 15 2.81 18.14 -36.98
N ILE A 16 1.66 17.75 -36.43
CA ILE A 16 1.54 17.33 -35.04
C ILE A 16 2.33 16.04 -34.97
N VAL A 17 3.59 16.16 -34.53
CA VAL A 17 4.37 15.04 -34.03
C VAL A 17 3.50 14.38 -32.95
N PRO A 18 3.10 13.11 -33.07
CA PRO A 18 2.53 12.43 -31.94
C PRO A 18 3.62 12.37 -30.87
N ILE A 19 3.53 13.25 -29.88
CA ILE A 19 4.18 13.10 -28.58
C ILE A 19 3.49 11.91 -27.92
N GLY A 20 3.83 10.72 -28.40
CA GLY A 20 3.16 9.47 -28.07
C GLY A 20 4.15 8.36 -27.76
N LEU A 21 5.37 8.72 -27.36
CA LEU A 21 6.35 7.76 -26.89
C LEU A 21 7.35 8.40 -25.91
N THR A 22 6.84 9.20 -24.97
CA THR A 22 7.63 9.49 -23.78
C THR A 22 7.62 8.21 -22.96
N LEU A 23 8.77 7.52 -23.03
CA LEU A 23 9.18 6.39 -22.21
C LEU A 23 8.43 6.38 -20.87
N LEU A 24 7.56 5.39 -20.69
CA LEU A 24 7.31 4.84 -19.38
C LEU A 24 8.65 4.25 -18.92
N ILE A 25 9.52 5.12 -18.40
CA ILE A 25 10.65 4.73 -17.58
C ILE A 25 9.97 4.06 -16.38
N SER A 26 9.80 2.75 -16.47
CA SER A 26 9.54 1.89 -15.33
C SER A 26 10.71 2.14 -14.38
N LEU A 27 10.53 3.10 -13.49
CA LEU A 27 11.25 3.19 -12.24
C LEU A 27 11.00 1.82 -11.60
N THR A 28 11.94 0.93 -11.83
CA THR A 28 12.10 -0.27 -11.03
C THR A 28 12.40 0.29 -9.66
N SER A 29 11.34 0.53 -8.88
CA SER A 29 11.48 0.70 -7.45
C SER A 29 12.29 -0.51 -7.02
N CYS A 30 13.52 -0.25 -6.57
CA CYS A 30 14.32 -1.23 -5.85
C CYS A 30 13.65 -1.38 -4.47
N GLY A 31 12.38 -1.79 -4.49
CA GLY A 31 11.51 -1.95 -3.36
C GLY A 31 11.52 -3.42 -2.96
N LEU A 32 11.32 -3.65 -1.67
CA LEU A 32 11.12 -4.99 -1.14
C LEU A 32 10.01 -5.71 -1.92
N SER A 33 10.19 -7.00 -2.17
CA SER A 33 9.13 -7.79 -2.79
C SER A 33 7.88 -7.79 -1.90
N PRO A 34 6.67 -7.90 -2.47
CA PRO A 34 5.44 -7.95 -1.67
C PRO A 34 5.46 -9.03 -0.57
N GLN A 35 6.08 -10.17 -0.87
CA GLN A 35 6.31 -11.24 0.10
C GLN A 35 7.20 -10.80 1.25
N LYS A 36 8.26 -10.03 0.97
CA LYS A 36 9.17 -9.56 2.02
C LYS A 36 8.55 -8.47 2.89
N ILE A 37 7.76 -7.59 2.27
CA ILE A 37 6.93 -6.61 2.98
C ILE A 37 6.01 -7.32 3.96
N GLN A 38 5.27 -8.32 3.49
CA GLN A 38 4.37 -9.12 4.32
C GLN A 38 5.13 -9.81 5.46
N GLU A 39 6.20 -10.55 5.18
CA GLU A 39 7.00 -11.25 6.21
C GLU A 39 7.51 -10.30 7.31
N ASN A 40 7.97 -9.11 6.94
CA ASN A 40 8.48 -8.14 7.90
C ASN A 40 7.35 -7.56 8.75
N ALA A 41 6.23 -7.18 8.14
CA ALA A 41 5.06 -6.69 8.86
C ALA A 41 4.49 -7.74 9.81
N GLU A 42 4.42 -9.01 9.40
CA GLU A 42 3.91 -10.10 10.23
C GLU A 42 4.76 -10.30 11.49
N LYS A 43 6.08 -10.11 11.42
CA LYS A 43 6.97 -10.16 12.60
C LYS A 43 6.64 -9.08 13.61
N GLU A 44 6.46 -7.84 13.16
CA GLU A 44 6.08 -6.73 14.04
C GLU A 44 4.66 -6.91 14.58
N ALA A 45 3.75 -7.40 13.74
CA ALA A 45 2.38 -7.72 14.11
C ALA A 45 2.31 -8.80 15.19
N GLN A 46 3.12 -9.86 15.09
CA GLN A 46 3.19 -10.90 16.13
C GLN A 46 3.70 -10.33 17.47
N LYS A 47 4.76 -9.51 17.45
CA LYS A 47 5.28 -8.86 18.67
C LYS A 47 4.24 -7.95 19.32
N PHE A 48 3.47 -7.22 18.52
CA PHE A 48 2.38 -6.37 18.99
C PHE A 48 1.20 -7.18 19.55
N ALA A 49 0.84 -8.27 18.89
CA ALA A 49 -0.36 -9.07 19.21
C ALA A 49 -0.21 -9.88 20.51
N GLN A 50 0.97 -10.46 20.77
CA GLN A 50 1.21 -11.32 21.93
C GLN A 50 0.84 -10.71 23.29
N PRO A 51 1.33 -9.51 23.67
CA PRO A 51 1.00 -8.93 24.98
C PRO A 51 -0.48 -8.53 25.10
N LEU A 52 -1.18 -8.34 23.97
CA LEU A 52 -2.60 -7.97 23.95
C LEU A 52 -3.55 -9.17 23.96
N GLY A 53 -3.01 -10.39 23.89
CA GLY A 53 -3.81 -11.61 23.75
C GLY A 53 -4.49 -11.73 22.38
N PHE A 54 -3.90 -11.11 21.36
CA PHE A 54 -4.37 -11.19 19.97
C PHE A 54 -3.60 -12.26 19.21
N THR A 55 -4.23 -12.80 18.18
CA THR A 55 -3.63 -13.71 17.22
C THR A 55 -3.58 -13.02 15.87
N LEU A 56 -2.40 -12.90 15.28
CA LEU A 56 -2.26 -12.41 13.91
C LEU A 56 -2.94 -13.39 12.94
N THR A 57 -3.78 -12.86 12.05
CA THR A 57 -4.43 -13.64 10.99
C THR A 57 -3.66 -13.50 9.67
N SER A 58 -3.37 -12.28 9.24
CA SER A 58 -2.63 -11.99 8.00
C SER A 58 -2.18 -10.53 7.93
N CYS A 59 -1.20 -10.23 7.08
CA CYS A 59 -0.85 -8.87 6.67
C CYS A 59 -0.92 -8.74 5.14
N THR A 60 -1.16 -7.54 4.63
CA THR A 60 -1.05 -7.25 3.20
C THR A 60 0.42 -7.13 2.81
N GLY A 61 0.77 -7.59 1.60
CA GLY A 61 2.11 -7.41 1.03
C GLY A 61 2.27 -6.12 0.23
N TYR A 62 1.32 -5.19 0.33
CA TYR A 62 1.27 -3.98 -0.48
C TYR A 62 0.96 -2.76 0.38
N ASP A 63 1.81 -1.75 0.26
CA ASP A 63 1.66 -0.41 0.81
C ASP A 63 1.18 0.52 -0.30
N SER A 64 -0.09 0.92 -0.22
CA SER A 64 -0.74 1.75 -1.24
C SER A 64 -0.43 3.24 -1.12
N ASP A 65 -0.09 3.71 0.07
CA ASP A 65 0.14 5.12 0.38
C ASP A 65 1.63 5.45 0.62
N GLN A 66 2.51 4.47 0.48
CA GLN A 66 3.97 4.58 0.58
C GLN A 66 4.41 5.16 1.93
N ASN A 67 3.69 4.80 3.00
CA ASN A 67 3.95 5.27 4.36
C ASN A 67 4.82 4.29 5.17
N ASN A 68 5.24 3.17 4.57
CA ASN A 68 5.99 2.05 5.14
C ASN A 68 5.22 1.17 6.11
N TYR A 69 3.89 1.23 6.08
CA TYR A 69 2.99 0.37 6.82
C TYR A 69 2.13 -0.45 5.87
N VAL A 70 1.71 -1.60 6.36
CA VAL A 70 0.71 -2.43 5.69
C VAL A 70 -0.41 -2.78 6.65
N SER A 71 -1.57 -3.08 6.08
CA SER A 71 -2.73 -3.48 6.87
C SER A 71 -2.56 -4.93 7.33
N CYS A 72 -2.76 -5.17 8.62
CA CYS A 72 -2.77 -6.48 9.23
C CYS A 72 -4.09 -6.72 9.95
N THR A 73 -4.56 -7.97 9.92
CA THR A 73 -5.77 -8.41 10.61
C THR A 73 -5.38 -9.25 11.81
N PHE A 74 -5.93 -8.90 12.96
CA PHE A 74 -5.76 -9.58 14.23
C PHE A 74 -7.09 -10.19 14.65
N LYS A 75 -7.04 -11.27 15.41
CA LYS A 75 -8.20 -11.89 16.03
C LYS A 75 -8.02 -11.81 17.54
N ASP A 76 -8.98 -11.22 18.23
CA ASP A 76 -8.97 -11.20 19.69
C ASP A 76 -9.36 -12.58 20.28
N LYS A 77 -9.20 -12.71 21.59
CA LYS A 77 -9.63 -13.91 22.34
C LYS A 77 -11.14 -14.22 22.26
N ASN A 78 -11.99 -13.24 21.95
CA ASN A 78 -13.43 -13.41 21.78
C ASN A 78 -13.78 -13.81 20.33
N GLY A 79 -12.79 -13.89 19.46
CA GLY A 79 -12.92 -14.19 18.05
C GLY A 79 -13.26 -12.99 17.15
N GLN A 80 -13.29 -11.77 17.67
CA GLN A 80 -13.51 -10.57 16.89
C GLN A 80 -12.25 -10.19 16.10
N LEU A 81 -12.45 -9.72 14.87
CA LEU A 81 -11.37 -9.25 14.02
C LEU A 81 -11.10 -7.77 14.29
N ALA A 82 -9.82 -7.42 14.40
CA ALA A 82 -9.32 -6.06 14.51
C ALA A 82 -8.37 -5.78 13.34
N GLU A 83 -8.49 -4.62 12.70
CA GLU A 83 -7.50 -4.17 11.73
C GLU A 83 -6.44 -3.30 12.42
N GLY A 84 -5.20 -3.45 12.01
CA GLY A 84 -4.10 -2.58 12.39
C GLY A 84 -3.17 -2.28 11.23
N GLU A 85 -2.27 -1.34 11.45
CA GLU A 85 -1.20 -0.96 10.53
C GLU A 85 0.12 -1.30 11.19
N CYS A 86 0.95 -2.06 10.48
CA CYS A 86 2.25 -2.52 10.96
C CYS A 86 3.34 -2.10 10.01
N ALA A 87 4.44 -1.56 10.55
CA ALA A 87 5.57 -1.23 9.70
C ALA A 87 6.26 -2.52 9.19
N TYR A 88 6.68 -2.49 7.94
CA TYR A 88 7.51 -3.54 7.34
C TYR A 88 8.95 -3.08 7.10
N ASP A 89 9.20 -1.77 7.14
CA ASP A 89 10.51 -1.19 6.93
C ASP A 89 11.21 -0.97 8.28
N PRO A 90 12.35 -1.64 8.52
CA PRO A 90 13.08 -1.51 9.78
C PRO A 90 13.63 -0.10 10.04
N SER A 91 13.76 0.75 9.01
CA SER A 91 14.24 2.12 9.16
C SER A 91 13.23 3.04 9.87
N VAL A 92 11.96 2.64 9.89
CA VAL A 92 10.85 3.48 10.36
C VAL A 92 10.61 3.31 11.86
N ASN A 93 11.26 2.31 12.49
CA ASN A 93 11.30 2.09 13.95
C ASN A 93 9.93 2.21 14.64
N ALA A 94 8.88 1.86 13.92
CA ALA A 94 7.51 2.02 14.36
C ALA A 94 6.85 0.65 14.34
N GLY A 95 6.33 0.20 15.47
CA GLY A 95 5.67 -1.09 15.56
C GLY A 95 4.31 -1.10 14.86
N CYS A 96 3.32 -1.70 15.51
CA CYS A 96 1.96 -1.72 15.01
C CYS A 96 1.03 -0.81 15.81
N LYS A 97 -0.04 -0.38 15.16
CA LYS A 97 -1.17 0.33 15.78
C LYS A 97 -2.48 -0.28 15.30
N LEU A 98 -3.50 -0.32 16.16
CA LEU A 98 -4.85 -0.69 15.75
C LEU A 98 -5.53 0.50 15.07
N LYS A 99 -6.40 0.23 14.10
CA LYS A 99 -7.26 1.26 13.50
C LYS A 99 -8.38 1.61 14.50
N ASN A 100 -8.68 2.91 14.58
CA ASN A 100 -9.55 3.53 15.60
C ASN A 100 -10.99 2.96 15.71
N SER A 101 -11.43 2.15 14.75
CA SER A 101 -12.76 1.54 14.75
C SER A 101 -12.90 0.35 15.69
N TYR A 102 -11.79 -0.22 16.20
CA TYR A 102 -11.84 -1.36 17.10
C TYR A 102 -11.96 -0.92 18.57
N ASN A 103 -13.10 -1.23 19.20
CA ASN A 103 -13.34 -0.93 20.61
C ASN A 103 -12.70 -2.01 21.48
N TYR A 104 -11.39 -1.87 21.74
CA TYR A 104 -10.66 -2.79 22.60
C TYR A 104 -11.19 -2.70 24.03
N GLN A 105 -11.78 -3.79 24.51
CA GLN A 105 -12.07 -3.96 25.93
C GLN A 105 -10.89 -4.69 26.57
N PRO A 106 -10.09 -4.02 27.44
CA PRO A 106 -9.02 -4.67 28.16
C PRO A 106 -9.58 -5.87 28.92
N LEU A 107 -8.84 -6.97 28.91
CA LEU A 107 -9.11 -8.07 29.84
C LEU A 107 -9.22 -7.52 31.26
N PRO A 108 -10.20 -7.97 32.07
CA PRO A 108 -10.09 -7.77 33.50
C PRO A 108 -8.76 -8.37 33.94
N ALA A 109 -7.93 -7.58 34.62
CA ALA A 109 -6.67 -8.04 35.18
C ALA A 109 -6.97 -9.32 35.96
N ALA A 110 -6.27 -10.42 35.63
CA ALA A 110 -6.38 -11.65 36.40
C ALA A 110 -6.08 -11.31 37.86
N THR A 111 -7.10 -11.32 38.71
CA THR A 111 -6.91 -11.18 40.16
C THR A 111 -6.10 -12.38 40.62
N PRO A 112 -4.90 -12.18 41.21
CA PRO A 112 -4.18 -13.29 41.83
C PRO A 112 -5.08 -13.87 42.93
N GLN A 113 -5.31 -15.19 42.87
CA GLN A 113 -5.96 -15.96 43.95
C GLN A 113 -4.97 -16.22 45.08
#